data_AF-A0A6C0BJR7-F1
#
_entry.id   AF-A0A6C0BJR7-F1
#
_cell.length_a   1.000
_cell.length_b   1.000
_cell.length_c   1.000
_cell.angle_alpha   90.00
_cell.angle_beta   90.00
_cell.angle_gamma   90.00
#
_symmetry.space_group_name_H-M   'P 1'
#
loop_
_entity.id
_entity.type
_entity.pdbx_description
1 polymer ?
#
loop_
_entity_poly.entity_id
_entity_poly.type
_entity_poly.pdbx_seq_one_letter_code
_entity_poly.pdbx_strand_id
1 'polypeptide(L)'
;MYLSGEKIDILNKLIATVIFFSLNVYHGSMLRVEYPTVFVSLYPYPLWRVLILVFLLASAYWCPRLAMMVAFSAFFYLMDMQHMAEPFHV
;
A
#
# COMPACT_ATOMS: atom_id res chain seq x y z
N MET A 1 -11.37 21.81 -24.45
CA MET A 1 -12.38 20.78 -24.12
C MET A 1 -12.27 20.51 -22.62
N TYR A 2 -13.13 21.13 -21.79
CA TYR A 2 -13.12 20.89 -20.34
C TYR A 2 -13.62 19.46 -20.09
N LEU A 3 -12.80 18.61 -19.46
CA LEU A 3 -13.27 17.32 -18.96
C LEU A 3 -14.30 17.58 -17.84
N SER A 4 -15.45 16.92 -17.90
CA SER A 4 -16.42 16.95 -16.80
C SER A 4 -15.80 16.34 -15.53
N GLY A 5 -16.19 16.83 -14.34
CA GLY A 5 -15.65 16.37 -13.06
C GLY A 5 -15.77 14.84 -12.86
N GLU A 6 -16.82 14.24 -13.41
CA GLU A 6 -17.02 12.78 -13.42
C GLU A 6 -15.91 12.04 -14.19
N LYS A 7 -15.50 12.54 -15.36
CA LYS A 7 -14.43 11.92 -16.16
C LYS A 7 -13.09 12.01 -15.45
N ILE A 8 -12.85 13.09 -14.71
CA ILE A 8 -11.63 13.28 -13.91
C ILE A 8 -11.62 12.28 -12.75
N ASP A 9 -12.73 12.07 -12.04
CA ASP A 9 -12.82 11.07 -10.96
C ASP A 9 -12.58 9.64 -11.47
N ILE A 10 -13.20 9.28 -12.60
CA ILE A 10 -12.97 7.96 -13.23
C ILE A 10 -11.50 7.79 -13.61
N LEU A 11 -10.89 8.81 -14.21
CA LEU A 11 -9.48 8.77 -14.61
C LEU A 11 -8.57 8.63 -13.38
N ASN A 12 -8.83 9.40 -12.31
CA ASN A 12 -8.05 9.32 -11.07
C ASN A 12 -8.16 7.95 -10.40
N LYS A 13 -9.35 7.37 -10.35
CA LYS A 13 -9.57 6.01 -9.82
C LYS A 13 -8.78 4.96 -10.63
N LEU A 14 -8.78 5.09 -11.96
CA LEU A 14 -8.02 4.20 -12.83
C LEU A 14 -6.51 4.34 -12.58
N ILE A 15 -5.99 5.57 -12.59
CA ILE A 15 -4.57 5.86 -12.37
C ILE A 15 -4.13 5.32 -11.01
N ALA A 16 -4.86 5.63 -9.93
CA ALA A 16 -4.52 5.16 -8.59
C ALA A 16 -4.51 3.63 -8.52
N THR A 17 -5.49 2.96 -9.13
CA THR A 17 -5.56 1.49 -9.17
C THR A 17 -4.35 0.90 -9.90
N VAL A 18 -3.98 1.46 -11.05
CA VAL A 18 -2.82 1.00 -11.84
C VAL A 18 -1.51 1.21 -11.07
N ILE A 19 -1.34 2.35 -10.41
CA ILE A 19 -0.16 2.63 -9.59
C ILE A 19 -0.03 1.59 -8.47
N PHE A 20 -1.08 1.38 -7.68
CA PHE A 20 -1.05 0.41 -6.59
C PHE A 20 -0.87 -1.02 -7.09
N PHE A 21 -1.49 -1.38 -8.22
CA PHE A 21 -1.28 -2.69 -8.84
C PHE A 21 0.19 -2.89 -9.22
N SER A 22 0.80 -1.93 -9.93
CA SER A 22 2.21 -1.99 -10.32
C SER A 22 3.15 -2.04 -9.13
N LEU A 23 2.88 -1.28 -8.07
CA LEU A 23 3.65 -1.32 -6.82
C LEU A 23 3.56 -2.69 -6.15
N ASN A 24 2.37 -3.27 -6.06
CA ASN A 24 2.19 -4.61 -5.50
C ASN A 24 2.94 -5.68 -6.30
N VAL A 25 2.90 -5.62 -7.63
CA VAL A 25 3.65 -6.54 -8.49
C VAL A 25 5.15 -6.35 -8.31
N TYR A 26 5.63 -5.11 -8.31
CA TYR A 26 7.05 -4.79 -8.18
C TYR A 26 7.61 -5.23 -6.83
N HIS A 27 7.02 -4.76 -5.73
CA HIS A 27 7.48 -5.09 -4.38
C HIS A 27 7.19 -6.55 -4.02
N GLY A 28 6.06 -7.11 -4.44
CA GLY A 28 5.75 -8.52 -4.23
C GLY A 28 6.69 -9.47 -5.00
N SER A 29 7.35 -9.00 -6.07
CA SER A 29 8.36 -9.78 -6.79
C SER A 29 9.75 -9.74 -6.14
N MET A 30 10.00 -8.80 -5.23
CA MET A 30 11.28 -8.61 -4.55
C MET A 30 11.39 -9.52 -3.33
N LEU A 31 11.79 -10.77 -3.56
CA LEU A 31 12.07 -11.71 -2.47
C LEU A 31 13.45 -11.41 -1.87
N ARG A 32 13.52 -11.24 -0.54
CA ARG A 32 14.75 -11.07 0.26
C ARG A 32 15.53 -9.76 0.04
N VAL A 33 14.88 -8.72 -0.48
CA VAL A 33 15.46 -7.37 -0.53
C VAL A 33 15.16 -6.69 0.80
N GLU A 34 16.18 -6.11 1.43
CA GLU A 34 15.98 -5.32 2.65
C GLU A 34 15.05 -4.14 2.38
N TYR A 35 14.05 -3.97 3.25
CA TYR A 35 13.18 -2.81 3.18
C TYR A 35 13.98 -1.53 3.50
N PRO A 36 13.72 -0.42 2.78
CA PRO A 36 14.21 0.89 3.16
C PRO A 36 13.94 1.18 4.63
N THR A 37 14.95 1.70 5.33
CA THR A 37 14.91 1.98 6.78
C THR A 37 13.71 2.85 7.19
N VAL A 38 13.25 3.73 6.30
CA VAL A 38 12.07 4.58 6.51
C VAL A 38 10.77 3.78 6.65
N PHE A 39 10.62 2.68 5.91
CA PHE A 39 9.42 1.84 5.98
C PHE A 39 9.43 0.92 7.21
N VAL A 40 10.62 0.51 7.64
CA VAL A 40 10.81 -0.30 8.85
C VAL A 40 10.63 0.54 10.12
N SER A 41 11.12 1.78 10.14
CA SER A 41 11.12 2.62 11.35
C SER A 41 9.72 2.99 11.84
N LEU A 42 8.71 2.98 10.95
CA LEU A 42 7.32 3.24 11.29
C LEU A 42 6.60 2.02 11.89
N TYR A 43 7.07 0.80 11.60
CA TYR A 43 6.41 -0.45 12.00
C TYR A 43 6.23 -0.64 13.52
N PRO A 44 7.21 -0.27 14.39
CA PRO A 44 7.06 -0.40 15.84
C PRO A 44 5.97 0.49 16.43
N TYR A 45 5.60 1.59 15.77
CA TYR A 45 4.64 2.54 16.32
C TYR A 45 3.20 2.04 16.11
N PRO A 46 2.39 1.88 17.16
CA PRO A 46 1.03 1.33 17.04
C PRO A 46 0.11 2.24 16.20
N LEU A 47 0.34 3.56 16.23
CA LEU A 47 -0.40 4.54 15.43
C LEU A 47 -0.23 4.30 13.92
N TRP A 48 0.89 3.72 13.49
CA TRP A 48 1.11 3.40 12.09
C TRP A 48 0.09 2.38 11.56
N ARG A 49 -0.26 1.37 12.36
CA ARG A 49 -1.29 0.38 12.00
C ARG A 49 -2.67 1.01 11.87
N VAL A 50 -2.98 1.98 12.73
CA VAL A 50 -4.23 2.75 12.66
C VAL A 50 -4.27 3.58 11.37
N LEU A 51 -3.15 4.22 10.99
CA LEU A 51 -3.07 4.96 9.73
C LEU A 51 -3.29 4.06 8.51
N ILE A 52 -2.71 2.86 8.48
CA ILE A 52 -2.94 1.87 7.42
C ILE A 52 -4.43 1.50 7.34
N LEU A 53 -5.08 1.24 8.48
CA LEU A 53 -6.51 0.92 8.54
C LEU A 53 -7.39 2.07 8.04
N VAL A 54 -7.11 3.30 8.48
CA VAL A 54 -7.82 4.50 8.02
C VAL A 54 -7.65 4.68 6.51
N PHE A 55 -6.43 4.48 6.00
CA PHE A 55 -6.15 4.55 4.57
C PHE A 55 -6.92 3.48 3.77
N LEU A 56 -6.97 2.25 4.28
CA LEU A 56 -7.76 1.17 3.68
C LEU A 56 -9.25 1.52 3.63
N LEU A 57 -9.82 2.01 4.73
CA LEU A 57 -11.24 2.42 4.78
C LEU A 57 -11.53 3.59 3.84
N ALA A 58 -10.66 4.60 3.79
CA ALA A 58 -10.79 5.73 2.88
C ALA A 58 -10.75 5.26 1.41
N SER A 59 -9.86 4.32 1.08
CA SER A 59 -9.77 3.75 -0.26
C SER A 59 -11.01 2.91 -0.62
N ALA A 60 -11.57 2.15 0.34
CA ALA A 60 -12.80 1.37 0.17
C ALA A 60 -14.01 2.24 -0.09
N TYR A 61 -14.12 3.35 0.65
CA TYR A 61 -15.18 4.33 0.43
C TYR A 61 -15.07 4.99 -0.96
N TRP A 62 -13.86 5.29 -1.43
CA TRP A 62 -13.69 5.97 -2.71
C TRP A 62 -13.80 5.03 -3.93
N CYS A 63 -13.15 3.86 -3.90
CA CYS A 63 -13.16 2.90 -5.00
C CYS A 63 -12.85 1.47 -4.48
N PRO A 64 -13.81 0.52 -4.54
CA PRO A 64 -13.59 -0.85 -4.07
C PRO A 64 -12.41 -1.57 -4.73
N ARG A 65 -12.14 -1.28 -6.01
CA ARG A 65 -11.00 -1.85 -6.75
C ARG A 65 -9.66 -1.36 -6.20
N LEU A 66 -9.55 -0.06 -5.89
CA LEU A 66 -8.36 0.50 -5.27
C LEU A 66 -8.15 -0.10 -3.88
N ALA A 67 -9.23 -0.26 -3.12
CA ALA A 67 -9.16 -0.83 -1.77
C ALA A 67 -8.61 -2.25 -1.75
N MET A 68 -8.97 -3.09 -2.72
CA MET A 68 -8.35 -4.41 -2.87
C MET A 68 -6.84 -4.31 -3.07
N MET A 69 -6.37 -3.37 -3.89
CA MET A 69 -4.92 -3.17 -4.11
C MET A 69 -4.22 -2.65 -2.85
N VAL A 70 -4.85 -1.72 -2.13
CA VAL A 70 -4.33 -1.22 -0.84
C VAL A 70 -4.28 -2.34 0.21
N ALA A 71 -5.28 -3.22 0.24
CA ALA A 71 -5.31 -4.38 1.13
C ALA A 71 -4.15 -5.33 0.85
N PHE A 72 -3.84 -5.62 -0.42
CA PHE A 72 -2.65 -6.39 -0.78
C PHE A 72 -1.36 -5.72 -0.34
N SER A 73 -1.24 -4.40 -0.54
CA SER A 73 -0.04 -3.66 -0.09
C SER A 73 0.14 -3.71 1.43
N ALA A 74 -0.95 -3.52 2.17
CA ALA A 74 -0.95 -3.63 3.63
C ALA A 74 -0.61 -5.05 4.09
N PHE A 75 -1.15 -6.07 3.42
CA PHE A 75 -0.84 -7.47 3.70
C PHE A 75 0.65 -7.77 3.49
N PHE A 76 1.21 -7.44 2.32
CA PHE A 76 2.63 -7.66 2.04
C PHE A 76 3.52 -6.93 3.05
N TYR A 77 3.23 -5.65 3.31
CA TYR A 77 4.00 -4.89 4.29
C TYR A 77 3.98 -5.53 5.69
N LEU A 78 2.80 -5.90 6.20
CA LEU A 78 2.69 -6.47 7.55
C LEU A 78 3.33 -7.86 7.65
N MET A 79 3.18 -8.70 6.62
CA MET A 79 3.79 -10.03 6.58
C MET A 79 5.32 -9.96 6.46
N ASP A 80 5.83 -9.06 5.63
CA ASP A 80 7.28 -8.91 5.43
C ASP A 80 7.94 -8.33 6.68
N MET A 81 7.32 -7.34 7.34
CA MET A 81 7.87 -6.79 8.58
C MET A 81 7.96 -7.82 9.70
N GLN A 82 7.11 -8.85 9.74
CA GLN A 82 7.28 -9.95 10.71
C GLN A 82 8.57 -10.75 10.48
N HIS A 83 8.96 -10.93 9.22
CA HIS A 83 10.16 -11.68 8.87
C HIS A 83 11.43 -10.81 8.89
N MET A 84 11.29 -9.49 8.70
CA MET A 84 12.43 -8.56 8.61
C MET A 84 12.64 -7.71 9.87
N ALA A 85 11.76 -7.78 10.87
CA ALA A 85 11.94 -7.11 12.16
C ALA A 85 12.80 -7.92 13.16
N GLU A 86 13.11 -9.18 12.85
CA GLU A 86 14.08 -9.95 13.63
C GLU A 86 15.49 -9.42 13.31
N PRO A 87 16.28 -8.99 14.31
CA PRO A 87 17.65 -8.58 14.06
C PRO A 87 18.38 -9.78 13.47
N PHE A 88 19.12 -9.58 12.38
CA PHE A 88 19.98 -10.60 11.78
C PHE A 88 20.76 -11.31 12.88
N HIS A 89 20.37 -12.55 13.20
CA HIS A 89 21.24 -13.42 13.97
C HIS A 89 22.42 -13.74 13.05
N VAL A 90 23.54 -13.07 13.32
CA VAL A 90 24.86 -13.35 12.77
C VAL A 90 25.24 -14.80 13.03
#